data_AF-D3SS21-F1
#
_entry.id   AF-D3SS21-F1
#
_cell.length_a   1.000
_cell.length_b   1.000
_cell.length_c   1.000
_cell.angle_alpha   90.00
_cell.angle_beta   90.00
_cell.angle_gamma   90.00
#
_symmetry.space_group_name_H-M   'P 1'
#
loop_
_entity.id
_entity.type
_entity.pdbx_description
1 polymer ?
#
loop_
_entity_poly.entity_id
_entity_poly.type
_entity_poly.pdbx_seq_one_letter_code
_entity_poly.pdbx_strand_id
1 'polypeptide(L)'
;MGHRALVGYRRPDGLYDLRYSHWGGTDPSLAAEISDDTPLADGAVSASLLTDSIARDRILTDYLDPCVHEMLFLVAPSAGYEVTPYHVCWLEWGDGHEDGRGALIGTEQTDEPVRTWFRATKTTLSDVIEMGVLSQRAAQAYLEARVCEEYAGVVYTYTGTGSGSAETDLSGAASESPVQPTSLPEGDRLPPDLHEWVDGTPPNDSTSPHDKRDDERDSDWT
;
A
#
# COMPACT_ATOMS: atom_id res chain seq x y z
N MET A 1 17.23 -13.46 8.63
CA MET A 1 16.91 -12.96 7.28
C MET A 1 16.57 -11.49 7.50
N GLY A 2 17.26 -10.56 6.84
CA GLY A 2 17.02 -9.12 7.07
C GLY A 2 15.61 -8.76 6.61
N HIS A 3 14.88 -8.04 7.46
CA HIS A 3 13.51 -7.64 7.17
C HIS A 3 13.52 -6.39 6.30
N ARG A 4 13.12 -6.53 5.03
CA ARG A 4 13.36 -5.52 3.99
C ARG A 4 12.15 -4.62 3.84
N ALA A 5 12.39 -3.31 3.76
CA ALA A 5 11.35 -2.33 3.59
C ALA A 5 11.66 -1.36 2.46
N LEU A 6 10.61 -0.84 1.83
CA LEU A 6 10.69 0.33 0.96
C LEU A 6 10.19 1.56 1.70
N VAL A 7 10.85 2.70 1.43
CA VAL A 7 10.49 3.98 2.02
C VAL A 7 10.32 5.00 0.90
N GLY A 8 9.12 5.51 0.71
CA GLY A 8 8.79 6.53 -0.28
C GLY A 8 8.63 7.90 0.39
N TYR A 9 9.48 8.86 0.03
CA TYR A 9 9.37 10.24 0.50
C TYR A 9 8.54 11.05 -0.49
N ARG A 10 7.39 11.55 -0.04
CA ARG A 10 6.48 12.34 -0.86
C ARG A 10 7.08 13.71 -1.15
N ARG A 11 7.05 14.09 -2.42
CA ARG A 11 7.48 15.39 -2.92
C ARG A 11 6.30 16.37 -2.96
N PRO A 12 6.56 17.68 -3.09
CA PRO A 12 5.50 18.68 -3.24
C PRO A 12 4.62 18.49 -4.48
N ASP A 13 5.14 17.86 -5.53
CA ASP A 13 4.41 17.50 -6.75
C ASP A 13 3.49 16.27 -6.59
N GLY A 14 3.50 15.63 -5.41
CA GLY A 14 2.72 14.44 -5.09
C GLY A 14 3.37 13.12 -5.51
N LEU A 15 4.54 13.16 -6.14
CA LEU A 15 5.33 11.98 -6.49
C LEU A 15 6.23 11.55 -5.33
N TYR A 16 6.93 10.43 -5.47
CA TYR A 16 7.74 9.85 -4.41
C TYR A 16 9.19 9.65 -4.85
N ASP A 17 10.11 9.95 -3.95
CA ASP A 17 11.49 9.50 -4.04
C ASP A 17 11.63 8.21 -3.22
N LEU A 18 11.98 7.11 -3.88
CA LEU A 18 11.96 5.78 -3.29
C LEU A 18 13.35 5.37 -2.80
N ARG A 19 13.41 4.84 -1.59
CA ARG A 19 14.62 4.38 -0.91
C ARG A 19 14.42 2.99 -0.35
N TYR A 20 15.53 2.29 -0.16
CA TYR A 20 15.57 0.98 0.46
C TYR A 20 15.93 1.09 1.95
N SER A 21 15.36 0.22 2.78
CA SER A 21 15.85 -0.04 4.13
C SER A 21 16.08 -1.53 4.35
N HIS A 22 17.26 -1.85 4.89
CA HIS A 22 17.63 -3.23 5.22
C HIS A 22 17.07 -3.70 6.57
N TRP A 23 16.59 -2.75 7.37
CA TRP A 23 16.09 -2.93 8.72
C TRP A 23 14.69 -2.29 8.80
N GLY A 24 13.82 -2.73 9.73
CA GLY A 24 12.47 -2.16 9.83
C GLY A 24 11.39 -2.78 8.93
N GLY A 25 11.64 -3.93 8.30
CA GLY A 25 10.57 -4.75 7.71
C GLY A 25 9.82 -5.64 8.71
N THR A 26 10.31 -5.77 9.95
CA THR A 26 9.77 -6.72 10.94
C THR A 26 8.46 -6.22 11.56
N ASP A 27 8.40 -4.91 11.78
CA ASP A 27 7.41 -4.19 12.56
C ASP A 27 7.51 -2.68 12.19
N PRO A 28 6.52 -1.84 12.55
CA PRO A 28 6.50 -0.44 12.13
C PRO A 28 7.42 0.49 12.93
N SER A 29 8.33 -0.02 13.78
CA SER A 29 9.22 0.83 14.59
C SER A 29 10.01 1.86 13.78
N LEU A 30 10.37 1.54 12.52
CA LEU A 30 11.06 2.48 11.63
C LEU A 30 10.26 3.78 11.41
N ALA A 31 8.92 3.74 11.51
CA ALA A 31 8.09 4.94 11.42
C ALA A 31 8.38 5.95 12.55
N ALA A 32 8.76 5.47 13.75
CA ALA A 32 9.11 6.34 14.88
C ALA A 32 10.55 6.89 14.81
N GLU A 33 11.42 6.30 13.97
CA GLU A 33 12.82 6.71 13.81
C GLU A 33 12.99 7.77 12.71
N ILE A 34 12.05 7.86 11.77
CA ILE A 34 12.03 8.87 10.71
C ILE A 34 11.41 10.16 11.26
N SER A 35 12.18 11.24 11.24
CA SER A 35 11.73 12.56 11.68
C SER A 35 12.42 13.66 10.86
N ASP A 36 12.07 14.93 11.10
CA ASP A 36 12.75 16.07 10.47
C ASP A 36 14.23 16.16 10.89
N ASP A 37 14.54 15.80 12.15
CA ASP A 37 15.92 15.75 12.66
C ASP A 37 16.70 14.53 12.13
N THR A 38 16.00 13.41 11.91
CA THR A 38 16.55 12.13 11.46
C THR A 38 15.82 11.62 10.21
N PRO A 39 15.91 12.32 9.07
CA PRO A 39 15.09 12.03 7.89
C PRO A 39 15.43 10.70 7.23
N LEU A 40 16.51 10.04 7.63
CA LEU A 40 16.91 8.71 7.16
C LEU A 40 17.05 7.71 8.31
N ALA A 41 16.41 7.99 9.46
CA ALA A 41 16.46 7.14 10.66
C ALA A 41 17.89 6.70 11.04
N ASP A 42 18.79 7.67 11.20
CA ASP A 42 20.21 7.46 11.53
C ASP A 42 20.95 6.46 10.60
N GLY A 43 20.52 6.38 9.34
CA GLY A 43 21.11 5.51 8.32
C GLY A 43 20.45 4.14 8.20
N ALA A 44 19.36 3.87 8.94
CA ALA A 44 18.51 2.72 8.69
C ALA A 44 17.89 2.78 7.28
N VAL A 45 17.54 3.98 6.81
CA VAL A 45 17.13 4.22 5.41
C VAL A 45 18.35 4.58 4.57
N SER A 46 18.49 3.91 3.42
CA SER A 46 19.58 4.16 2.48
C SER A 46 19.60 5.62 2.02
N ALA A 47 20.79 6.21 2.01
CA ALA A 47 21.03 7.54 1.44
C ALA A 47 20.87 7.57 -0.09
N SER A 48 21.03 6.43 -0.76
CA SER A 48 20.87 6.30 -2.21
C SER A 48 19.40 6.09 -2.59
N LEU A 49 18.96 6.82 -3.62
CA LEU A 49 17.65 6.61 -4.24
C LEU A 49 17.67 5.33 -5.07
N LEU A 50 16.60 4.54 -4.94
CA LEU A 50 16.30 3.46 -5.88
C LEU A 50 15.72 4.06 -7.17
N THR A 51 14.86 5.06 -7.02
CA THR A 51 14.26 5.84 -8.10
C THR A 51 13.70 7.14 -7.51
N ASP A 52 13.47 8.12 -8.36
CA ASP A 52 12.95 9.43 -7.98
C ASP A 52 11.71 9.80 -8.78
N SER A 53 10.90 10.69 -8.24
CA SER A 53 9.76 11.27 -8.95
C SER A 53 8.77 10.22 -9.52
N ILE A 54 8.44 9.18 -8.75
CA ILE A 54 7.51 8.13 -9.19
C ILE A 54 6.12 8.24 -8.56
N ALA A 55 5.10 7.86 -9.31
CA ALA A 55 3.73 7.78 -8.80
C ALA A 55 3.57 6.61 -7.81
N ARG A 56 2.65 6.73 -6.85
CA ARG A 56 2.37 5.67 -5.87
C ARG A 56 2.06 4.32 -6.53
N ASP A 57 1.23 4.30 -7.56
CA ASP A 57 0.86 3.06 -8.26
C ASP A 57 2.10 2.37 -8.86
N ARG A 58 3.07 3.17 -9.34
CA ARG A 58 4.34 2.66 -9.89
C ARG A 58 5.24 2.09 -8.81
N ILE A 59 5.18 2.59 -7.57
CA ILE A 59 5.85 1.94 -6.43
C ILE A 59 5.34 0.50 -6.32
N LEU A 60 4.01 0.31 -6.34
CA LEU A 60 3.38 -0.99 -6.14
C LEU A 60 3.69 -1.96 -7.28
N THR A 61 3.54 -1.52 -8.53
CA THR A 61 3.70 -2.39 -9.69
C THR A 61 5.15 -2.69 -10.02
N ASP A 62 6.03 -1.69 -9.89
CA ASP A 62 7.38 -1.78 -10.47
C ASP A 62 8.45 -2.08 -9.41
N TYR A 63 8.25 -1.70 -8.14
CA TYR A 63 9.29 -1.76 -7.12
C TYR A 63 8.95 -2.60 -5.88
N LEU A 64 7.67 -2.70 -5.52
CA LEU A 64 7.22 -3.37 -4.30
C LEU A 64 7.02 -4.88 -4.49
N ASP A 65 8.15 -5.58 -4.67
CA ASP A 65 8.16 -7.04 -4.70
C ASP A 65 7.61 -7.61 -3.37
N PRO A 66 6.44 -8.28 -3.36
CA PRO A 66 5.84 -8.81 -2.14
C PRO A 66 6.61 -10.01 -1.57
N CYS A 67 7.39 -10.72 -2.39
CA CYS A 67 8.21 -11.84 -1.91
C CYS A 67 9.46 -11.34 -1.16
N VAL A 68 9.91 -10.12 -1.46
CA VAL A 68 11.14 -9.54 -0.92
C VAL A 68 10.87 -8.54 0.20
N HIS A 69 9.86 -7.68 0.03
CA HIS A 69 9.55 -6.61 0.95
C HIS A 69 8.46 -7.04 1.93
N GLU A 70 8.65 -6.70 3.21
CA GLU A 70 7.68 -6.99 4.26
C GLU A 70 6.91 -5.74 4.69
N MET A 71 7.47 -4.55 4.45
CA MET A 71 6.86 -3.26 4.83
C MET A 71 7.06 -2.20 3.74
N LEU A 72 6.09 -1.30 3.61
CA LEU A 72 6.18 -0.05 2.87
C LEU A 72 5.92 1.11 3.83
N PHE A 73 6.81 2.10 3.84
CA PHE A 73 6.64 3.35 4.59
C PHE A 73 6.46 4.49 3.61
N LEU A 74 5.35 5.23 3.70
CA LEU A 74 5.14 6.47 2.95
C LEU A 74 5.34 7.64 3.89
N VAL A 75 6.36 8.45 3.60
CA VAL A 75 6.73 9.62 4.41
C VAL A 75 6.20 10.88 3.73
N ALA A 76 5.58 11.78 4.49
CA ALA A 76 5.14 13.08 4.03
C ALA A 76 5.96 14.21 4.69
N PRO A 77 7.14 14.58 4.12
CA PRO A 77 7.97 15.66 4.63
C PRO A 77 7.23 16.99 4.77
N SER A 78 6.36 17.32 3.81
CA SER A 78 5.54 18.54 3.84
C SER A 78 4.47 18.55 4.95
N ALA A 79 4.17 17.39 5.53
CA ALA A 79 3.26 17.20 6.66
C ALA A 79 4.04 16.95 7.97
N GLY A 80 5.28 17.45 8.08
CA GLY A 80 6.09 17.28 9.29
C GLY A 80 6.64 15.86 9.45
N TYR A 81 7.00 15.21 8.35
CA TYR A 81 7.51 13.83 8.32
C TYR A 81 6.53 12.79 8.86
N GLU A 82 5.22 13.01 8.71
CA GLU A 82 4.22 11.98 8.98
C GLU A 82 4.55 10.70 8.18
N VAL A 83 4.60 9.56 8.88
CA VAL A 83 4.91 8.27 8.27
C VAL A 83 3.68 7.38 8.32
N THR A 84 3.22 6.91 7.16
CA THR A 84 2.18 5.90 7.06
C THR A 84 2.81 4.54 6.73
N PRO A 85 2.93 3.63 7.71
CA PRO A 85 3.41 2.27 7.48
C PRO A 85 2.32 1.33 6.94
N TYR A 86 2.73 0.38 6.11
CA TYR A 86 1.90 -0.69 5.57
C TYR A 86 2.64 -2.02 5.62
N HIS A 87 1.95 -3.08 6.06
CA HIS A 87 2.39 -4.46 5.87
C HIS A 87 2.26 -4.86 4.41
N VAL A 88 3.28 -5.54 3.90
CA VAL A 88 3.27 -6.14 2.56
C VAL A 88 3.00 -7.63 2.71
N CYS A 89 1.91 -8.09 2.12
CA CYS A 89 1.45 -9.46 2.19
C CYS A 89 1.59 -10.16 0.84
N TRP A 90 2.43 -11.19 0.77
CA TRP A 90 2.59 -11.99 -0.44
C TRP A 90 1.50 -13.06 -0.54
N LEU A 91 0.70 -12.97 -1.59
CA LEU A 91 -0.52 -13.76 -1.76
C LEU A 91 -0.34 -15.06 -2.52
N GLU A 92 0.91 -15.43 -2.85
CA GLU A 92 1.20 -16.64 -3.62
C GLU A 92 2.02 -17.67 -2.85
N TRP A 93 2.12 -18.88 -3.44
CA TRP A 93 2.80 -20.06 -2.89
C TRP A 93 3.99 -20.54 -3.76
N GLY A 94 4.31 -19.82 -4.85
CA GLY A 94 5.39 -20.17 -5.80
C GLY A 94 6.77 -19.65 -5.39
N ASP A 95 7.77 -19.78 -6.26
CA ASP A 95 9.14 -19.26 -6.07
C ASP A 95 9.31 -17.78 -6.48
N GLY A 96 8.22 -17.12 -6.86
CA GLY A 96 8.12 -15.67 -6.97
C GLY A 96 8.79 -15.07 -8.19
N HIS A 97 8.87 -15.79 -9.32
CA HIS A 97 9.78 -15.38 -10.37
C HIS A 97 9.29 -14.23 -11.27
N GLU A 98 8.01 -14.13 -11.63
CA GLU A 98 7.49 -13.04 -12.47
C GLU A 98 5.99 -12.84 -12.15
N ASP A 99 5.52 -11.59 -12.04
CA ASP A 99 4.11 -11.23 -11.78
C ASP A 99 3.53 -11.59 -10.39
N GLY A 100 4.26 -11.27 -9.32
CA GLY A 100 3.85 -11.58 -7.95
C GLY A 100 2.61 -10.81 -7.47
N ARG A 101 1.60 -11.52 -6.97
CA ARG A 101 0.45 -10.90 -6.29
C ARG A 101 0.76 -10.50 -4.85
N GLY A 102 0.51 -9.23 -4.53
CA GLY A 102 0.70 -8.66 -3.20
C GLY A 102 -0.53 -7.94 -2.67
N ALA A 103 -0.56 -7.68 -1.37
CA ALA A 103 -1.52 -6.77 -0.75
C ALA A 103 -0.85 -5.86 0.28
N LEU A 104 -1.38 -4.65 0.42
CA LEU A 104 -1.02 -3.69 1.44
C LEU A 104 -2.08 -3.63 2.54
N ILE A 105 -1.65 -3.68 3.79
CA ILE A 105 -2.51 -3.49 4.97
C ILE A 105 -1.92 -2.39 5.84
N GLY A 106 -2.65 -1.30 6.08
CA GLY A 106 -2.20 -0.22 6.95
C GLY A 106 -2.10 -0.68 8.42
N THR A 107 -1.06 -0.25 9.13
CA THR A 107 -0.80 -0.74 10.51
C THR A 107 -1.73 -0.15 11.57
N GLU A 108 -2.45 0.93 11.26
CA GLU A 108 -3.36 1.60 12.20
C GLU A 108 -4.47 0.68 12.72
N GLN A 109 -4.68 -0.47 12.08
CA GLN A 109 -5.70 -1.46 12.40
C GLN A 109 -5.22 -2.58 13.34
N THR A 110 -4.02 -2.50 13.94
CA THR A 110 -3.29 -3.46 14.83
C THR A 110 -2.24 -4.36 14.15
N ASP A 111 -0.95 -4.14 14.49
CA ASP A 111 0.20 -4.78 13.84
C ASP A 111 0.37 -6.29 14.10
N GLU A 112 0.39 -6.69 15.37
CA GLU A 112 0.70 -8.08 15.76
C GLU A 112 -0.40 -9.08 15.32
N PRO A 113 -1.71 -8.73 15.38
CA PRO A 113 -2.79 -9.59 14.92
C PRO A 113 -2.74 -9.89 13.42
N VAL A 114 -2.43 -8.89 12.58
CA VAL A 114 -2.44 -9.03 11.11
C VAL A 114 -1.41 -10.06 10.64
N ARG A 115 -0.14 -9.92 11.07
CA ARG A 115 0.93 -10.84 10.64
C ARG A 115 0.66 -12.26 11.12
N THR A 116 0.20 -12.40 12.36
CA THR A 116 -0.13 -13.70 12.96
C THR A 116 -1.27 -14.37 12.21
N TRP A 117 -2.36 -13.63 11.97
CA TRP A 117 -3.50 -14.10 11.19
C TRP A 117 -3.11 -14.48 9.77
N PHE A 118 -2.36 -13.63 9.08
CA PHE A 118 -1.98 -13.85 7.68
C PHE A 118 -1.13 -15.11 7.57
N ARG A 119 -0.13 -15.26 8.44
CA ARG A 119 0.74 -16.44 8.46
C ARG A 119 -0.04 -17.71 8.77
N ALA A 120 -0.91 -17.69 9.78
CA ALA A 120 -1.73 -18.85 10.15
C ALA A 120 -2.65 -19.27 8.98
N THR A 121 -3.34 -18.30 8.38
CA THR A 121 -4.23 -18.52 7.23
C THR A 121 -3.46 -19.08 6.04
N LYS A 122 -2.30 -18.50 5.72
CA LYS A 122 -1.45 -18.97 4.61
C LYS A 122 -0.96 -20.40 4.83
N THR A 123 -0.55 -20.75 6.05
CA THR A 123 -0.17 -22.12 6.41
C THR A 123 -1.34 -23.10 6.23
N THR A 124 -2.52 -22.77 6.74
CA THR A 124 -3.70 -23.64 6.57
C THR A 124 -4.07 -23.81 5.09
N LEU A 125 -4.01 -22.74 4.30
CA LEU A 125 -4.25 -22.82 2.86
C LEU A 125 -3.20 -23.66 2.15
N SER A 126 -1.91 -23.58 2.55
CA SER A 126 -0.87 -24.48 2.04
C SER A 126 -1.23 -25.94 2.27
N ASP A 127 -1.62 -26.31 3.49
CA ASP A 127 -1.99 -27.69 3.82
C ASP A 127 -3.18 -28.17 2.96
N VAL A 128 -4.19 -27.31 2.77
CA VAL A 128 -5.38 -27.61 1.96
C VAL A 128 -5.02 -27.76 0.47
N ILE A 129 -4.08 -26.96 -0.04
CA ILE A 129 -3.54 -27.09 -1.40
C ILE A 129 -2.77 -28.40 -1.55
N GLU A 130 -1.89 -28.72 -0.60
CA GLU A 130 -1.09 -29.95 -0.61
C GLU A 130 -1.95 -31.22 -0.56
N MET A 131 -3.06 -31.16 0.18
CA MET A 131 -4.07 -32.22 0.20
C MET A 131 -4.91 -32.31 -1.10
N GLY A 132 -4.76 -31.37 -2.02
CA GLY A 132 -5.50 -31.31 -3.28
C GLY A 132 -6.98 -30.94 -3.13
N VAL A 133 -7.39 -30.44 -1.96
CA VAL A 133 -8.77 -30.03 -1.67
C VAL A 133 -9.11 -28.73 -2.39
N LEU A 134 -8.12 -27.85 -2.56
CA LEU A 134 -8.31 -26.52 -3.14
C LEU A 134 -7.14 -26.18 -4.07
N SER A 135 -7.44 -25.55 -5.21
CA SER A 135 -6.39 -25.11 -6.14
C SER A 135 -5.68 -23.85 -5.62
N GLN A 136 -4.40 -23.66 -5.96
CA GLN A 136 -3.66 -22.44 -5.60
C GLN A 136 -4.39 -21.15 -6.00
N ARG A 137 -4.98 -21.11 -7.20
CA ARG A 137 -5.78 -19.97 -7.67
C ARG A 137 -6.99 -19.68 -6.78
N ALA A 138 -7.68 -20.72 -6.32
CA ALA A 138 -8.80 -20.56 -5.40
C ALA A 138 -8.33 -20.08 -4.02
N ALA A 139 -7.16 -20.52 -3.55
CA ALA A 139 -6.61 -20.14 -2.25
C ALA A 139 -6.20 -18.67 -2.27
N GLN A 140 -5.58 -18.25 -3.36
CA GLN A 140 -5.23 -16.86 -3.61
C GLN A 140 -6.49 -15.98 -3.64
N ALA A 141 -7.53 -16.35 -4.41
CA ALA A 141 -8.77 -15.58 -4.46
C ALA A 141 -9.46 -15.48 -3.09
N TYR A 142 -9.43 -16.55 -2.30
CA TYR A 142 -9.92 -16.53 -0.93
C TYR A 142 -9.12 -15.56 -0.05
N LEU A 143 -7.79 -15.62 -0.11
CA LEU A 143 -6.92 -14.77 0.69
C LEU A 143 -7.04 -13.29 0.30
N GLU A 144 -7.14 -12.98 -1.01
CA GLU A 144 -7.43 -11.63 -1.53
C GLU A 144 -8.73 -11.08 -0.93
N ALA A 145 -9.82 -11.85 -0.99
CA ALA A 145 -11.11 -11.45 -0.45
C ALA A 145 -11.02 -11.17 1.05
N ARG A 146 -10.39 -12.05 1.84
CA ARG A 146 -10.27 -11.86 3.29
C ARG A 146 -9.40 -10.66 3.67
N VAL A 147 -8.32 -10.40 2.94
CA VAL A 147 -7.49 -9.22 3.18
C VAL A 147 -8.29 -7.92 2.95
N CYS A 148 -9.09 -7.87 1.88
CA CYS A 148 -9.95 -6.71 1.62
C CYS A 148 -11.08 -6.57 2.66
N GLU A 149 -11.76 -7.66 3.01
CA GLU A 149 -12.92 -7.65 3.91
C GLU A 149 -12.55 -7.42 5.39
N GLU A 150 -11.49 -8.06 5.88
CA GLU A 150 -11.12 -8.01 7.31
C GLU A 150 -10.25 -6.80 7.64
N TYR A 151 -9.41 -6.36 6.69
CA TYR A 151 -8.33 -5.40 6.97
C TYR A 151 -8.33 -4.20 6.03
N ALA A 152 -9.36 -4.03 5.19
CA ALA A 152 -9.42 -2.99 4.16
C ALA A 152 -8.16 -2.97 3.28
N GLY A 153 -7.57 -4.14 3.03
CA GLY A 153 -6.31 -4.24 2.31
C GLY A 153 -6.45 -3.93 0.82
N VAL A 154 -5.39 -3.39 0.24
CA VAL A 154 -5.31 -3.03 -1.19
C VAL A 154 -4.46 -4.06 -1.91
N VAL A 155 -5.07 -4.82 -2.82
CA VAL A 155 -4.38 -5.84 -3.62
C VAL A 155 -3.73 -5.20 -4.85
N TYR A 156 -2.53 -5.64 -5.19
CA TYR A 156 -1.78 -5.18 -6.36
C TYR A 156 -1.04 -6.34 -7.03
N THR A 157 -0.62 -6.12 -8.28
CA THR A 157 0.25 -7.04 -9.02
C THR A 157 1.59 -6.38 -9.23
N TYR A 158 2.65 -7.04 -8.78
CA TYR A 158 4.03 -6.63 -9.00
C TYR A 158 4.54 -7.24 -10.30
N THR A 159 4.87 -6.41 -11.27
CA THR A 159 5.47 -6.81 -12.57
C THR A 159 6.98 -6.58 -12.60
N GLY A 160 7.52 -5.94 -11.56
CA GLY A 160 8.90 -5.47 -11.53
C GLY A 160 9.15 -4.30 -12.48
N THR A 161 10.32 -3.68 -12.34
CA THR A 161 10.88 -2.81 -13.37
C THR A 161 11.29 -3.71 -14.54
N GLY A 162 10.33 -4.23 -15.29
CA GLY A 162 10.59 -4.96 -16.51
C GLY A 162 11.61 -4.16 -17.32
N SER A 163 12.72 -4.80 -17.67
CA SER A 163 13.59 -4.28 -18.73
C SER A 163 12.66 -4.08 -19.92
N GLY A 164 12.23 -2.84 -20.16
CA GLY A 164 11.53 -2.50 -21.38
C GLY A 164 12.46 -2.90 -22.49
N SER A 165 12.18 -4.02 -23.14
CA SER A 165 12.73 -4.33 -24.44
C SER A 165 12.31 -3.17 -25.33
N ALA A 166 13.20 -2.18 -25.42
CA ALA A 166 13.36 -1.36 -26.60
C ALA A 166 13.80 -2.32 -27.71
N GLU A 167 12.87 -3.14 -28.20
CA GLU A 167 13.01 -3.82 -29.46
C GLU A 167 12.90 -2.71 -30.51
N THR A 168 14.08 -2.26 -30.91
CA THR A 168 14.26 -1.36 -32.03
C THR A 168 13.73 -2.08 -33.26
N ASP A 169 12.54 -1.67 -33.63
CA ASP A 169 11.85 -1.99 -34.86
C ASP A 169 12.75 -1.60 -36.05
N LEU A 170 13.45 -2.57 -36.65
CA LEU A 170 13.97 -2.46 -38.00
C LEU A 170 13.90 -3.81 -38.73
N SER A 171 12.96 -3.83 -39.67
CA SER A 171 12.95 -4.57 -40.95
C SER A 171 12.37 -5.99 -40.99
N GLY A 172 11.22 -6.12 -41.66
CA GLY A 172 10.94 -7.29 -42.50
C GLY A 172 9.46 -7.55 -42.77
N ALA A 173 8.95 -7.04 -43.88
CA ALA A 173 7.57 -7.20 -44.34
C ALA A 173 7.12 -8.66 -44.57
N ALA A 174 5.88 -8.98 -44.19
CA ALA A 174 4.91 -9.68 -45.05
C ALA A 174 3.51 -9.71 -44.41
N SER A 175 2.54 -9.21 -45.19
CA SER A 175 1.09 -9.44 -45.20
C SER A 175 0.45 -10.34 -44.14
N GLU A 176 -0.61 -9.85 -43.49
CA GLU A 176 -1.91 -10.52 -43.40
C GLU A 176 -3.03 -9.59 -42.88
N SER A 177 -4.25 -9.82 -43.37
CA SER A 177 -5.44 -8.95 -43.38
C SER A 177 -6.06 -8.62 -42.00
N PRO A 178 -6.81 -7.50 -41.85
CA PRO A 178 -7.36 -7.09 -40.57
C PRO A 178 -8.71 -7.76 -40.26
N VAL A 179 -8.79 -8.44 -39.11
CA VAL A 179 -10.05 -8.83 -38.47
C VAL A 179 -10.29 -7.87 -37.30
N GLN A 180 -11.44 -7.19 -37.30
CA GLN A 180 -11.85 -6.26 -36.23
C GLN A 180 -12.11 -7.01 -34.91
N PRO A 181 -11.70 -6.46 -33.75
CA PRO A 181 -12.21 -6.92 -32.47
C PRO A 181 -13.50 -6.17 -32.08
N THR A 182 -14.50 -6.98 -31.78
CA THR A 182 -15.78 -6.64 -31.15
C THR A 182 -15.60 -5.94 -29.81
N SER A 183 -16.42 -4.91 -29.56
CA SER A 183 -16.53 -4.15 -28.32
C SER A 183 -16.84 -5.04 -27.09
N LEU A 184 -16.18 -4.76 -25.96
CA LEU A 184 -16.55 -5.22 -24.61
C LEU A 184 -17.15 -4.05 -23.80
N PRO A 185 -17.97 -4.32 -22.77
CA PRO A 185 -18.99 -3.40 -22.26
C PRO A 185 -18.46 -2.36 -21.28
N GLU A 186 -19.08 -1.18 -21.32
CA GLU A 186 -19.05 -0.15 -20.27
C GLU A 186 -19.55 -0.74 -18.94
N GLY A 187 -18.73 -0.68 -17.89
CA GLY A 187 -19.20 -1.12 -16.59
C GLY A 187 -18.16 -1.19 -15.49
N ASP A 188 -17.35 -0.15 -15.29
CA ASP A 188 -16.67 0.07 -14.00
C ASP A 188 -16.84 1.53 -13.59
N ARG A 189 -17.95 1.79 -12.91
CA ARG A 189 -18.12 2.98 -12.07
C ARG A 189 -17.70 2.56 -10.67
N LEU A 190 -16.57 3.10 -10.21
CA LEU A 190 -16.16 3.05 -8.80
C LEU A 190 -17.28 3.66 -7.91
N PRO A 191 -17.47 3.14 -6.68
CA PRO A 191 -18.42 3.70 -5.73
C PRO A 191 -18.02 5.13 -5.29
N PRO A 192 -19.00 5.97 -4.92
CA PRO A 192 -18.88 7.44 -4.82
C PRO A 192 -18.08 7.97 -3.60
N ASP A 193 -17.58 7.11 -2.74
CA ASP A 193 -17.05 7.47 -1.41
C ASP A 193 -15.61 8.02 -1.45
N LEU A 194 -14.99 8.06 -2.64
CA LEU A 194 -13.63 8.54 -2.87
C LEU A 194 -13.55 9.95 -3.48
N HIS A 195 -14.67 10.67 -3.56
CA HIS A 195 -14.74 12.01 -4.15
C HIS A 195 -14.33 13.17 -3.22
N GLU A 196 -14.21 12.97 -1.90
CA GLU A 196 -14.00 14.07 -0.94
C GLU A 196 -12.54 14.56 -0.80
N TRP A 197 -11.67 14.27 -1.77
CA TRP A 197 -10.30 14.80 -1.81
C TRP A 197 -10.02 15.76 -2.98
N VAL A 198 -11.06 16.19 -3.69
CA VAL A 198 -10.96 17.12 -4.84
C VAL A 198 -12.07 18.17 -4.77
N ASP A 199 -12.02 19.08 -3.80
CA ASP A 199 -12.28 20.50 -4.05
C ASP A 199 -11.95 21.34 -2.81
N GLY A 200 -10.92 22.17 -2.94
CA GLY A 200 -10.61 23.20 -1.97
C GLY A 200 -11.61 24.34 -2.10
N THR A 201 -12.47 24.52 -1.10
CA THR A 201 -13.09 25.81 -0.79
C THR A 201 -13.39 25.87 0.71
N PRO A 202 -12.89 26.87 1.46
CA PRO A 202 -13.26 27.01 2.87
C PRO A 202 -14.58 27.79 2.97
N PRO A 203 -15.52 27.40 3.85
CA PRO A 203 -16.56 28.31 4.25
C PRO A 203 -16.04 29.18 5.40
N ASN A 204 -15.92 30.47 5.12
CA ASN A 204 -15.70 31.51 6.10
C ASN A 204 -16.98 31.78 6.90
N ASP A 205 -16.81 31.90 8.21
CA ASP A 205 -17.48 32.78 9.17
C ASP A 205 -18.99 32.67 9.51
N SER A 206 -19.22 32.88 10.81
CA SER A 206 -20.40 33.44 11.48
C SER A 206 -21.59 32.54 11.81
N THR A 207 -21.65 32.11 13.07
CA THR A 207 -22.55 32.72 14.08
C THR A 207 -22.33 32.11 15.48
N SER A 208 -21.98 32.94 16.46
CA SER A 208 -22.25 32.66 17.88
C SER A 208 -23.77 32.69 18.14
N PRO A 209 -24.23 31.99 19.18
CA PRO A 209 -24.93 32.73 20.22
C PRO A 209 -24.50 32.35 21.63
N HIS A 210 -24.34 33.42 22.39
CA HIS A 210 -24.55 33.55 23.82
C HIS A 210 -25.79 32.77 24.29
N ASP A 211 -25.67 31.90 25.30
CA ASP A 211 -26.69 31.85 26.36
C ASP A 211 -26.03 31.63 27.72
N LYS A 212 -26.32 32.57 28.63
CA LYS A 212 -25.99 32.56 30.04
C LYS A 212 -27.18 31.92 30.75
N ARG A 213 -26.99 30.89 31.58
CA ARG A 213 -27.87 30.57 32.72
C ARG A 213 -27.02 29.98 33.83
N ASP A 214 -26.80 30.74 34.90
CA ASP A 214 -27.52 30.66 36.19
C ASP A 214 -26.96 29.46 36.99
N ASP A 215 -25.99 29.62 37.89
CA ASP A 215 -26.11 30.23 39.22
C ASP A 215 -27.37 29.76 39.95
N GLU A 216 -27.32 28.56 40.55
CA GLU A 216 -28.14 28.25 41.72
C GLU A 216 -27.33 27.42 42.73
N ARG A 217 -27.29 28.00 43.93
CA ARG A 217 -26.82 27.42 45.19
C ARG A 217 -27.82 26.35 45.64
N ASP A 218 -27.29 25.29 46.24
CA ASP A 218 -27.82 24.64 47.44
C ASP A 218 -26.63 23.83 48.02
N SER A 219 -26.02 24.13 49.17
CA SER A 219 -26.53 24.25 50.56
C SER A 219 -27.24 22.99 51.07
N ASP A 220 -26.52 22.29 51.96
CA ASP A 220 -26.93 21.31 52.97
C ASP A 220 -27.53 19.97 52.50
N TRP A 221 -26.95 18.83 52.93
CA TRP A 221 -27.24 18.18 54.21
C TRP A 221 -26.42 16.88 54.35
N THR A 222 -25.93 16.65 55.58
CA THR A 222 -25.36 15.43 56.21
C THR A 222 -23.99 14.89 55.79
#